data_AF-A0A7K1DPK5-F1
#
_entry.id   AF-A0A7K1DPK5-F1
#
_cell.length_a   1.000
_cell.length_b   1.000
_cell.length_c   1.000
_cell.angle_alpha   90.00
_cell.angle_beta   90.00
_cell.angle_gamma   90.00
#
_symmetry.space_group_name_H-M   'P 1'
#
loop_
_entity.id
_entity.type
_entity.pdbx_description
1 polymer ?
#
loop_
_entity_poly.entity_id
_entity_poly.type
_entity_poly.pdbx_seq_one_letter_code
_entity_poly.pdbx_strand_id
1 'polypeptide(L)'
;LLEGVKPRQFLAAYMRAMAPKLAPKVDLFHVGVIKANVSDALAELVDELPRIGRISFRHLTADLVDRIEVIVRFLALLELFKQGFVELQQNEKFGDIEIVWLGDSESAMVGSMTIDDYEG
;
A
#
# COMPACT_ATOMS: atom_id res chain seq x y z
N LEU A 1 -9.66 -29.39 33.09
CA LEU A 1 -8.95 -30.57 32.57
C LEU A 1 -9.75 -31.06 31.37
N LEU A 2 -9.15 -31.14 30.17
CA LEU A 2 -9.84 -31.41 28.90
C LEU A 2 -10.27 -32.89 28.81
N GLU A 3 -11.44 -33.23 29.33
CA GLU A 3 -12.08 -34.53 29.09
C GLU A 3 -12.95 -34.47 27.83
N GLY A 4 -12.60 -35.28 26.82
CA GLY A 4 -13.53 -35.64 25.75
C GLY A 4 -13.12 -35.29 24.31
N VAL A 5 -11.99 -34.61 24.08
CA VAL A 5 -11.58 -34.27 22.70
C VAL A 5 -10.70 -35.38 22.13
N LYS A 6 -11.19 -36.08 21.10
CA LYS A 6 -10.40 -37.11 20.41
C LYS A 6 -9.26 -36.44 19.62
N PRO A 7 -8.06 -37.04 19.51
CA PRO A 7 -6.89 -36.41 18.85
C PRO A 7 -7.16 -35.87 17.44
N ARG A 8 -8.05 -36.51 16.69
CA ARG A 8 -8.48 -36.06 15.35
C ARG A 8 -9.28 -34.74 15.38
N GLN A 9 -10.04 -34.48 16.44
CA GLN A 9 -10.81 -33.25 16.61
C GLN A 9 -9.89 -32.08 16.95
N PHE A 10 -8.81 -32.32 17.71
CA PHE A 10 -7.75 -31.34 17.96
C PHE A 10 -6.99 -31.00 16.68
N LEU A 11 -6.64 -31.99 15.86
CA LEU A 11 -5.97 -31.78 14.58
C LEU A 11 -6.84 -30.95 13.61
N ALA A 12 -8.14 -31.25 13.56
CA ALA A 12 -9.09 -30.50 12.74
C ALA A 12 -9.24 -29.04 13.20
N ALA A 13 -9.26 -28.79 14.51
CA ALA A 13 -9.29 -27.44 15.07
C ALA A 13 -7.99 -26.67 14.78
N TYR A 14 -6.83 -27.32 14.90
CA TYR A 14 -5.53 -26.72 14.58
C TYR A 14 -5.43 -26.33 13.10
N MET A 15 -5.81 -27.22 12.18
CA MET A 15 -5.81 -26.94 10.74
C MET A 15 -6.75 -25.79 10.37
N ARG A 16 -7.89 -25.66 11.05
CA ARG A 16 -8.84 -24.57 10.83
C ARG A 16 -8.34 -23.22 11.37
N ALA A 17 -7.59 -23.24 12.46
CA ALA A 17 -7.02 -22.05 13.08
C ALA A 17 -5.75 -21.55 12.37
N MET A 18 -4.97 -22.47 11.78
CA MET A 18 -3.75 -22.17 11.01
C MET A 18 -4.01 -21.97 9.51
N ALA A 19 -5.25 -22.13 9.05
CA ALA A 19 -5.60 -21.84 7.67
C ALA A 19 -5.46 -20.32 7.42
N PRO A 20 -4.70 -19.90 6.39
CA PRO A 20 -4.55 -18.49 6.07
C PRO A 20 -5.94 -17.91 5.77
N LYS A 21 -6.26 -16.80 6.44
CA LYS A 21 -7.55 -16.13 6.30
C LYS A 21 -7.63 -15.58 4.88
N LEU A 22 -8.58 -16.09 4.09
CA LEU A 22 -8.85 -15.58 2.74
C LEU A 22 -9.11 -14.07 2.84
N ALA A 23 -8.31 -13.28 2.14
CA ALA A 23 -8.45 -11.84 2.11
C ALA A 23 -9.88 -11.47 1.68
N PRO A 24 -10.51 -10.47 2.33
CA PRO A 24 -11.85 -10.05 1.97
C PRO A 24 -11.87 -9.61 0.50
N LYS A 25 -12.74 -10.23 -0.31
CA LYS A 25 -13.02 -9.76 -1.66
C LYS A 25 -14.12 -8.71 -1.55
N VAL A 26 -13.75 -7.45 -1.71
CA VAL A 26 -14.71 -6.35 -1.81
C VAL A 26 -15.41 -6.43 -3.16
N ASP A 27 -16.73 -6.35 -3.13
CA ASP A 27 -17.61 -6.54 -4.27
C ASP A 27 -17.81 -5.22 -5.02
N LEU A 28 -17.23 -5.11 -6.22
CA LEU A 28 -17.10 -3.86 -6.98
C LEU A 28 -18.36 -3.51 -7.83
N PHE A 29 -19.58 -3.90 -7.46
CA PHE A 29 -20.78 -3.73 -8.33
C PHE A 29 -21.23 -2.27 -8.62
N HIS A 30 -20.40 -1.28 -8.36
CA HIS A 30 -20.56 0.09 -8.85
C HIS A 30 -19.29 0.56 -9.58
N VAL A 31 -18.77 -0.25 -10.53
CA VAL A 31 -17.67 0.13 -11.43
C VAL A 31 -18.11 1.31 -12.31
N GLY A 32 -18.07 2.51 -11.73
CA GLY A 32 -17.83 3.72 -12.50
C GLY A 32 -16.44 3.61 -13.11
N VAL A 33 -16.30 4.10 -14.35
CA VAL A 33 -15.04 4.27 -15.09
C VAL A 33 -13.87 4.42 -14.12
N ILE A 34 -12.88 3.52 -14.17
CA ILE A 34 -11.71 3.55 -13.29
C ILE A 34 -10.97 4.86 -13.62
N LYS A 35 -11.16 5.90 -12.81
CA LYS A 35 -10.58 7.23 -13.06
C LYS A 35 -9.16 7.35 -12.51
N ALA A 36 -8.82 6.66 -11.43
CA ALA A 36 -7.46 6.55 -10.91
C ALA A 36 -7.37 5.36 -9.95
N ASN A 37 -6.24 4.65 -9.96
CA ASN A 37 -6.00 3.44 -9.18
C ASN A 37 -4.70 3.59 -8.37
N VAL A 38 -4.74 3.21 -7.08
CA VAL A 38 -3.60 3.31 -6.17
C VAL A 38 -2.47 2.35 -6.57
N SER A 39 -2.80 1.15 -7.05
CA SER A 39 -1.79 0.18 -7.48
C SER A 39 -0.99 0.68 -8.69
N ASP A 40 -1.65 1.36 -9.62
CA ASP A 40 -0.99 1.94 -10.80
C ASP A 40 -0.09 3.11 -10.39
N ALA A 41 -0.59 3.99 -9.50
CA ALA A 41 0.20 5.07 -8.95
C ALA A 41 1.43 4.58 -8.16
N LEU A 42 1.31 3.47 -7.42
CA LEU A 42 2.44 2.83 -6.75
C LEU A 42 3.50 2.36 -7.74
N ALA A 43 3.09 1.66 -8.79
CA ALA A 43 4.00 1.16 -9.81
C ALA A 43 4.79 2.30 -10.49
N GLU A 44 4.11 3.40 -10.82
CA GLU A 44 4.75 4.59 -11.38
C GLU A 44 5.74 5.23 -10.39
N LEU A 45 5.35 5.41 -9.13
CA LEU A 45 6.23 6.01 -8.12
C LEU A 45 7.48 5.17 -7.85
N VAL A 46 7.37 3.84 -7.87
CA VAL A 46 8.52 2.94 -7.73
C VAL A 46 9.47 3.02 -8.93
N ASP A 47 8.99 3.33 -10.14
CA ASP A 47 9.86 3.53 -11.31
C ASP A 47 10.51 4.93 -11.32
N GLU A 48 9.79 5.96 -10.86
CA GLU A 48 10.20 7.36 -10.93
C GLU A 48 11.10 7.80 -9.75
N LEU A 49 10.68 7.51 -8.51
CA LEU A 49 11.34 8.02 -7.30
C LEU A 49 12.81 7.61 -7.17
N PRO A 50 13.26 6.39 -7.54
CA PRO A 50 14.67 6.04 -7.48
C PRO A 50 15.57 6.92 -8.36
N ARG A 51 15.04 7.42 -9.48
CA ARG A 51 15.79 8.28 -10.42
C ARG A 51 15.91 9.72 -9.91
N ILE A 52 14.90 10.19 -9.18
CA ILE A 52 14.82 11.56 -8.67
C ILE A 52 15.50 11.68 -7.30
N GLY A 53 15.39 10.67 -6.45
CA GLY A 53 15.95 10.61 -5.11
C GLY A 53 15.18 11.46 -4.08
N ARG A 54 15.01 12.75 -4.34
CA ARG A 54 14.28 13.69 -3.46
C ARG A 54 13.38 14.63 -4.24
N ILE A 55 12.12 14.73 -3.84
CA ILE A 55 11.11 15.59 -4.49
C ILE A 55 10.06 16.07 -3.48
N SER A 56 9.44 17.23 -3.72
CA SER A 56 8.29 17.67 -2.91
C SER A 56 6.97 17.14 -3.49
N PHE A 57 5.97 16.94 -2.64
CA PHE A 57 4.66 16.45 -3.07
C PHE A 57 3.99 17.38 -4.08
N ARG A 58 4.18 18.70 -3.90
CA ARG A 58 3.68 19.71 -4.83
C ARG A 58 4.30 19.57 -6.23
N HIS A 59 5.60 19.28 -6.33
CA HIS A 59 6.23 19.03 -7.63
C HIS A 59 5.80 17.70 -8.23
N LEU A 60 5.69 16.65 -7.41
CA LEU A 60 5.25 15.32 -7.84
C LEU A 60 3.82 15.33 -8.43
N THR A 61 2.99 16.27 -8.00
CA THR A 61 1.58 16.38 -8.43
C THR A 61 1.32 17.57 -9.35
N ALA A 62 2.37 18.27 -9.80
CA ALA A 62 2.25 19.52 -10.55
C ALA A 62 1.50 19.37 -11.88
N ASP A 63 1.64 18.21 -12.53
CA ASP A 63 1.03 17.92 -13.83
C ASP A 63 -0.35 17.25 -13.71
N LEU A 64 -0.81 16.94 -12.49
CA LEU A 64 -2.10 16.29 -12.25
C LEU A 64 -3.23 17.33 -12.26
N VAL A 65 -4.27 17.06 -13.06
CA VAL A 65 -5.41 17.97 -13.22
C VAL A 65 -6.60 17.55 -12.36
N ASP A 66 -6.80 16.23 -12.17
CA ASP A 66 -7.90 15.71 -11.36
C ASP A 66 -7.49 15.63 -9.88
N ARG A 67 -8.35 16.12 -8.98
CA ARG A 67 -8.17 16.00 -7.54
C ARG A 67 -8.10 14.54 -7.09
N ILE A 68 -8.83 13.65 -7.75
CA ILE A 68 -8.80 12.23 -7.43
C ILE A 68 -7.41 11.64 -7.70
N GLU A 69 -6.73 12.04 -8.78
CA GLU A 69 -5.36 11.60 -9.06
C GLU A 69 -4.38 12.07 -7.98
N VAL A 70 -4.50 13.32 -7.52
CA VAL A 70 -3.69 13.85 -6.40
C VAL A 70 -3.88 13.04 -5.13
N ILE A 71 -5.14 12.71 -4.78
CA ILE A 71 -5.46 11.89 -3.60
C ILE A 71 -4.86 10.49 -3.75
N VAL A 72 -5.01 9.86 -4.93
CA VAL A 72 -4.45 8.54 -5.22
C VAL A 72 -2.93 8.54 -5.12
N ARG A 73 -2.25 9.56 -5.65
CA ARG A 73 -0.79 9.72 -5.53
C ARG A 73 -0.36 9.85 -4.07
N PHE A 74 -1.14 10.57 -3.26
CA PHE A 74 -0.90 10.70 -1.84
C PHE A 74 -1.04 9.36 -1.09
N LEU A 75 -2.12 8.61 -1.36
CA LEU A 75 -2.35 7.29 -0.77
C LEU A 75 -1.23 6.31 -1.15
N ALA A 76 -0.77 6.33 -2.40
CA ALA A 76 0.35 5.53 -2.85
C ALA A 76 1.66 5.87 -2.10
N LEU A 77 1.95 7.16 -1.88
CA LEU A 77 3.10 7.58 -1.07
C LEU A 77 3.01 7.11 0.38
N LEU A 78 1.82 7.15 0.99
CA LEU A 78 1.62 6.64 2.35
C LEU A 78 1.86 5.14 2.43
N GLU A 79 1.47 4.39 1.40
CA GLU A 79 1.74 2.95 1.32
C GLU A 79 3.24 2.67 1.17
N LEU A 80 3.96 3.43 0.33
CA LEU A 80 5.42 3.32 0.23
C LEU A 80 6.14 3.66 1.54
N PHE A 81 5.65 4.68 2.25
CA PHE A 81 6.15 5.05 3.57
C PHE A 81 5.88 3.92 4.59
N LYS A 82 4.66 3.35 4.60
CA LYS A 82 4.30 2.20 5.45
C LYS A 82 5.22 1.00 5.20
N GLN A 83 5.63 0.78 3.96
CA GLN A 83 6.54 -0.30 3.55
C GLN A 83 8.03 0.06 3.74
N GLY A 84 8.36 1.31 4.10
CA GLY A 84 9.73 1.75 4.35
C GLY A 84 10.57 2.05 3.10
N PHE A 85 9.97 2.14 1.92
CA PHE A 85 10.67 2.50 0.68
C PHE A 85 10.94 4.00 0.55
N VAL A 86 10.19 4.81 1.30
CA VAL A 86 10.21 6.27 1.23
C VAL A 86 10.19 6.84 2.65
N GLU A 87 10.92 7.93 2.85
CA GLU A 87 10.80 8.83 4.01
C GLU A 87 9.96 10.06 3.61
N LEU A 88 9.07 10.48 4.51
CA LEU A 88 8.26 11.69 4.35
C LEU A 88 8.62 12.69 5.45
N GLN A 89 8.92 13.93 5.08
CA GLN A 89 9.23 15.01 6.02
C GLN A 89 8.24 16.17 5.86
N GLN A 90 7.57 16.56 6.94
CA GLN A 90 6.62 17.67 6.98
C GLN A 90 6.81 18.48 8.29
N ASN A 91 7.16 19.75 8.17
CA ASN A 91 7.50 20.60 9.33
C ASN A 91 6.28 21.12 10.10
N GLU A 92 5.19 21.39 9.39
CA GLU A 92 3.95 21.92 9.95
C GLU A 92 2.74 21.24 9.32
N LYS A 93 1.60 21.23 10.03
CA LYS A 93 0.37 20.62 9.51
C LYS A 93 -0.05 21.33 8.22
N PHE A 94 -0.33 20.54 7.18
CA PHE A 94 -0.66 21.05 5.84
C PHE A 94 0.46 21.87 5.17
N GLY A 95 1.68 21.83 5.70
CA GLY A 95 2.87 22.37 5.05
C GLY A 95 3.36 21.46 3.94
N ASP A 96 4.43 21.88 3.28
CA ASP A 96 5.07 21.10 2.22
C ASP A 96 5.56 19.74 2.74
N ILE A 97 5.37 18.71 1.91
CA ILE A 97 5.80 17.35 2.19
C ILE A 97 6.99 17.06 1.27
N GLU A 98 8.14 16.79 1.87
CA GLU A 98 9.34 16.32 1.19
C GLU A 98 9.34 14.79 1.19
N ILE A 99 9.60 14.21 0.03
CA ILE A 99 9.69 12.78 -0.22
C ILE A 99 11.15 12.45 -0.50
N VAL A 100 11.70 11.50 0.25
CA VAL A 100 13.05 10.96 0.04
C VAL A 100 12.95 9.46 -0.21
N TRP A 101 13.50 9.00 -1.33
CA TRP A 101 13.58 7.58 -1.63
C TRP A 101 14.65 6.91 -0.77
N LEU A 102 14.27 5.85 -0.04
CA LEU A 102 15.16 5.05 0.81
C LEU A 102 15.43 3.66 0.26
N GLY A 103 14.65 3.19 -0.71
CA GLY A 103 14.75 1.84 -1.26
C GLY A 103 16.11 1.60 -1.90
N ASP A 104 16.77 0.51 -1.51
CA ASP A 104 17.94 0.03 -2.26
C ASP A 104 17.47 -0.37 -3.66
N SER A 105 18.21 0.05 -4.70
CA SER A 105 17.84 -0.14 -6.11
C SER A 105 17.57 -1.62 -6.46
N GLU A 106 18.10 -2.55 -5.66
CA GLU A 106 17.91 -4.00 -5.79
C GLU A 106 16.73 -4.57 -4.98
N SER A 107 16.26 -3.90 -3.91
CA SER A 107 15.13 -4.37 -3.07
C SER A 107 13.75 -4.00 -3.66
N ALA A 108 13.71 -3.00 -4.54
CA ALA A 108 12.51 -2.61 -5.28
C ALA A 108 12.10 -3.63 -6.38
N MET A 109 13.00 -4.55 -6.75
CA MET A 109 12.68 -5.63 -7.67
C MET A 109 12.05 -6.82 -6.94
N VAL A 110 10.72 -6.90 -7.07
CA VAL A 110 9.92 -8.12 -7.08
C VAL A 110 9.72 -8.83 -5.72
N GLY A 111 8.52 -8.69 -5.17
CA GLY A 111 7.87 -9.84 -4.50
C GLY A 111 7.05 -9.59 -3.24
N SER A 112 7.09 -8.43 -2.60
CA SER A 112 6.43 -8.26 -1.29
C SER A 112 5.79 -6.88 -1.06
N MET A 113 5.17 -6.30 -2.09
CA MET A 113 4.23 -5.19 -1.87
C MET A 113 2.87 -5.79 -1.48
N THR A 114 2.66 -6.05 -0.19
CA THR A 114 1.31 -6.27 0.33
C THR A 114 0.63 -4.91 0.39
N ILE A 115 0.00 -4.54 -0.73
CA ILE A 115 -0.90 -3.40 -0.82
C ILE A 115 -2.08 -3.74 0.10
N ASP A 116 -2.13 -3.12 1.28
CA ASP A 116 -3.38 -3.12 2.06
C ASP A 116 -4.27 -2.06 1.43
N ASP A 117 -5.31 -2.51 0.73
CA ASP A 117 -6.33 -1.63 0.18
C ASP A 117 -6.99 -0.83 1.33
N TYR A 118 -6.73 0.46 1.36
CA TYR A 118 -7.28 1.43 2.32
C TYR A 118 -8.74 1.76 1.92
N GLU A 119 -9.73 1.27 2.66
CA GLU A 119 -11.14 1.70 2.56
C GLU A 119 -11.50 2.61 3.75
N GLY A 120 -12.19 3.72 3.46
CA GLY A 120 -12.76 4.63 4.46
C GLY A 120 -14.06 4.15 5.08
#